data_AF-A0A2V8DXU6-F1
#
_entry.id   AF-A0A2V8DXU6-F1
#
_cell.length_a   1.000
_cell.length_b   1.000
_cell.length_c   1.000
_cell.angle_alpha   90.00
_cell.angle_beta   90.00
_cell.angle_gamma   90.00
#
_symmetry.space_group_name_H-M   'P 1'
#
loop_
_entity.id
_entity.type
_entity.pdbx_description
1 polymer ?
#
loop_
_entity_poly.entity_id
_entity_poly.type
_entity_poly.pdbx_seq_one_letter_code
_entity_poly.pdbx_strand_id
1 'polypeptide(L)'
;TRMLHFGNWTPPQPRKRSWQGNSVAVWASRRGGPGGAPSARYLRIATTDLLSGYLRKNGVPYGDSASLLEYVDLFQEPNGAAIIVWTAVVDDPVNLEAPYIISSQFKKQPDASGWDPTPCSAGW
;
A
#
# COMPACT_ATOMS: atom_id res chain seq x y z
N THR A 1 11.37 2.61 6.45
CA THR A 1 10.38 1.52 6.48
C THR A 1 9.11 2.02 7.15
N ARG A 2 7.93 1.56 6.73
CA ARG A 2 6.61 1.98 7.28
C ARG A 2 6.13 0.99 8.34
N MET A 3 5.59 1.48 9.45
CA MET A 3 4.99 0.62 10.49
C MET A 3 3.51 0.36 10.18
N LEU A 4 3.07 -0.89 10.28
CA LEU A 4 1.66 -1.28 10.12
C LEU A 4 1.09 -1.66 11.49
N HIS A 5 0.03 -0.98 11.90
CA HIS A 5 -0.71 -1.30 13.12
C HIS A 5 -1.90 -2.19 12.80
N PHE A 6 -2.35 -3.01 13.76
CA PHE A 6 -3.45 -3.96 13.58
C PHE A 6 -4.49 -3.82 14.70
N GLY A 7 -5.67 -4.40 14.47
CA GLY A 7 -6.74 -4.40 15.46
C GLY A 7 -7.44 -3.05 15.58
N ASN A 8 -7.74 -2.63 16.81
CA ASN A 8 -8.41 -1.38 17.13
C ASN A 8 -7.41 -0.22 17.38
N TRP A 9 -6.19 -0.33 16.87
CA TRP A 9 -5.20 0.72 17.03
C TRP A 9 -5.69 2.03 16.42
N THR A 10 -5.45 3.11 17.14
CA THR A 10 -5.75 4.47 16.70
C THR A 10 -4.51 5.36 16.86
N PRO A 11 -4.30 6.33 15.96
CA PRO A 11 -3.17 7.24 16.08
C PRO A 11 -3.20 8.02 17.40
N PRO A 12 -2.07 8.13 18.12
CA PRO A 12 -2.00 8.92 19.33
C PRO A 12 -2.27 10.41 19.04
N GLN A 13 -2.85 11.11 20.02
CA GLN A 13 -3.09 12.54 19.95
C GLN A 13 -1.93 13.34 20.58
N PRO A 14 -1.55 14.51 20.02
CA PRO A 14 -2.07 15.08 18.78
C PRO A 14 -1.61 14.30 17.56
N ARG A 15 -2.45 14.21 16.52
CA ARG A 15 -2.08 13.54 15.27
C ARG A 15 -0.83 14.19 14.68
N LYS A 16 0.25 13.41 14.60
CA LYS A 16 1.53 13.85 14.01
C LYS A 16 1.61 13.37 12.57
N ARG A 17 1.82 14.31 11.65
CA ARG A 17 2.06 13.98 10.24
C ARG A 17 3.49 13.50 10.01
N SER A 18 3.66 12.59 9.06
CA SER A 18 4.99 12.14 8.62
C SER A 18 4.96 11.65 7.19
N TRP A 19 6.13 11.47 6.57
CA TRP A 19 6.24 10.84 5.24
C TRP A 19 5.72 9.40 5.19
N GLN A 20 5.64 8.71 6.33
CA GLN A 20 5.14 7.34 6.43
C GLN A 20 3.65 7.29 6.81
N GLY A 21 3.10 8.38 7.34
CA GLY A 21 1.74 8.46 7.87
C GLY A 21 1.50 7.51 9.04
N ASN A 22 0.22 7.35 9.38
CA ASN A 22 -0.27 6.35 10.33
C ASN A 22 -1.02 5.27 9.57
N SER A 23 -0.51 4.03 9.55
CA SER A 23 -1.08 2.93 8.79
C SER A 23 -1.79 1.90 9.67
N VAL A 24 -3.05 1.60 9.37
CA VAL A 24 -3.82 0.53 9.99
C VAL A 24 -4.13 -0.55 8.98
N ALA A 25 -3.74 -1.78 9.29
CA ALA A 25 -3.87 -2.94 8.44
C ALA A 25 -4.89 -3.93 9.00
N VAL A 26 -5.71 -4.49 8.12
CA VAL A 26 -6.70 -5.52 8.44
C VAL A 26 -6.65 -6.64 7.41
N TRP A 27 -6.68 -7.89 7.90
CA TRP A 27 -6.93 -9.04 7.04
C TRP A 27 -8.41 -9.03 6.65
N ALA A 28 -8.67 -8.88 5.36
CA ALA A 28 -10.00 -8.91 4.81
C ALA A 28 -10.17 -10.15 3.93
N SER A 29 -11.39 -10.64 3.86
CA SER A 29 -11.75 -11.73 2.96
C SER A 29 -12.57 -11.18 1.80
N ARG A 30 -12.29 -11.64 0.59
CA ARG A 30 -13.24 -11.50 -0.50
C ARG A 30 -14.43 -12.40 -0.14
N ARG A 31 -15.64 -11.83 -0.02
CA ARG A 31 -16.83 -12.67 0.15
C ARG A 31 -16.90 -13.60 -1.07
N GLY A 32 -17.03 -14.90 -0.83
CA GLY A 32 -17.52 -15.80 -1.87
C GLY A 32 -18.92 -15.36 -2.29
N GLY A 33 -19.41 -15.86 -3.43
CA GLY A 33 -20.83 -15.73 -3.77
C GLY A 33 -21.74 -16.23 -2.63
N PRO A 34 -23.05 -16.00 -2.71
CA PRO A 34 -23.99 -16.39 -1.65
C PRO A 34 -23.75 -17.84 -1.17
N GLY A 35 -23.46 -18.02 0.13
CA GLY A 35 -23.19 -19.34 0.75
C GLY A 35 -21.73 -19.83 0.67
N GLY A 36 -20.82 -19.11 0.03
CA GLY A 36 -19.42 -19.50 -0.09
C GLY A 36 -18.57 -19.13 1.12
N ALA A 37 -17.74 -20.07 1.60
CA ALA A 37 -16.66 -19.77 2.53
C ALA A 37 -15.71 -18.71 1.92
N PRO A 38 -15.15 -17.78 2.71
CA PRO A 38 -14.22 -16.78 2.20
C PRO A 38 -13.05 -17.46 1.47
N SER A 39 -12.96 -17.24 0.15
CA SER A 39 -12.06 -17.99 -0.75
C SER A 39 -10.66 -17.40 -0.86
N ALA A 40 -10.52 -16.10 -0.60
CA ALA A 40 -9.25 -15.39 -0.69
C ALA A 40 -9.15 -14.31 0.39
N ARG A 41 -7.99 -14.26 1.05
CA ARG A 41 -7.64 -13.22 2.03
C ARG A 41 -6.66 -12.24 1.41
N TYR A 42 -6.85 -10.96 1.70
CA TYR A 42 -5.93 -9.90 1.31
C TYR A 42 -5.69 -8.98 2.51
N LEU A 43 -4.56 -8.28 2.50
CA LEU A 43 -4.27 -7.27 3.50
C LEU A 43 -4.77 -5.92 2.97
N ARG A 44 -5.71 -5.30 3.67
CA ARG A 44 -6.13 -3.91 3.41
C ARG A 44 -5.40 -2.99 4.38
N ILE A 45 -4.74 -1.97 3.86
CA ILE A 45 -4.00 -0.99 4.66
C ILE A 45 -4.60 0.39 4.39
N ALA A 46 -4.94 1.12 5.45
CA ALA A 46 -5.38 2.51 5.36
C ALA A 46 -4.33 3.40 6.04
N THR A 47 -3.86 4.42 5.31
CA THR A 47 -2.83 5.35 5.78
C THR A 47 -3.34 6.78 5.71
N THR A 48 -3.18 7.52 6.80
CA THR A 48 -3.54 8.94 6.92
C THR A 48 -2.37 9.74 7.52
N ASP A 49 -2.56 11.05 7.69
CA ASP A 49 -1.58 11.94 8.33
C ASP A 49 -0.24 11.95 7.59
N LEU A 50 -0.31 11.95 6.26
CA LEU A 50 0.85 12.10 5.41
C LEU A 50 1.29 13.57 5.37
N LEU A 51 2.59 13.81 5.20
CA LEU A 51 3.08 15.12 4.76
C LEU A 51 2.83 15.25 3.26
N SER A 52 2.52 16.47 2.79
CA SER A 52 2.39 16.75 1.36
C SER A 52 3.66 16.33 0.60
N GLY A 53 3.50 15.76 -0.59
CA GLY A 53 4.59 15.18 -1.35
C GLY A 53 4.28 15.03 -2.83
N TYR A 54 4.96 14.08 -3.46
CA TYR A 54 4.76 13.73 -4.87
C TYR A 54 4.46 12.24 -5.03
N LEU A 55 3.54 11.91 -5.93
CA LEU A 55 3.16 10.52 -6.24
C LEU A 55 4.27 9.76 -7.00
N ARG A 56 5.15 10.49 -7.70
CA ARG A 56 6.32 9.98 -8.41
C ARG A 56 7.40 11.07 -8.50
N LYS A 57 8.65 10.71 -8.79
CA LYS A 57 9.74 11.68 -9.00
C LYS A 57 9.31 12.71 -10.07
N ASN A 58 9.36 14.00 -9.72
CA ASN A 58 8.92 15.12 -10.58
C ASN A 58 7.47 15.00 -11.10
N GLY A 59 6.59 14.38 -10.31
CA GLY A 59 5.23 14.06 -10.70
C GLY A 59 4.15 14.98 -10.14
N VAL A 60 2.93 14.46 -10.16
CA VAL A 60 1.75 15.10 -9.56
C VAL A 60 1.93 15.14 -8.03
N PRO A 61 1.69 16.30 -7.39
CA PRO A 61 1.73 16.41 -5.94
C PRO A 61 0.52 15.75 -5.28
N TYR A 62 0.66 15.45 -3.99
CA TYR A 62 -0.45 15.18 -3.10
C TYR A 62 -0.30 16.05 -1.84
N GLY A 63 -1.42 16.41 -1.23
CA GLY A 63 -1.52 17.29 -0.08
C GLY A 63 -1.51 16.53 1.25
N ASP A 64 -1.50 17.29 2.34
CA ASP A 64 -1.55 16.78 3.72
C ASP A 64 -2.93 16.25 4.14
N SER A 65 -3.93 16.41 3.26
CA SER A 65 -5.26 15.80 3.32
C SER A 65 -5.36 14.45 2.61
N ALA A 66 -4.31 14.03 1.89
CA ALA A 66 -4.34 12.80 1.12
C ALA A 66 -4.54 11.57 2.02
N SER A 67 -5.33 10.62 1.51
CA SER A 67 -5.46 9.29 2.11
C SER A 67 -4.93 8.23 1.15
N LEU A 68 -4.28 7.20 1.71
CA LEU A 68 -3.74 6.09 0.94
C LEU A 68 -4.41 4.79 1.40
N LEU A 69 -5.13 4.14 0.50
CA LEU A 69 -5.65 2.79 0.66
C LEU A 69 -4.82 1.82 -0.16
N GLU A 70 -4.39 0.73 0.46
CA GLU A 70 -3.63 -0.30 -0.21
C GLU A 70 -4.28 -1.67 -0.02
N TYR A 71 -4.14 -2.49 -1.06
CA TYR A 71 -4.62 -3.85 -1.13
C TYR A 71 -3.45 -4.73 -1.54
N VAL A 72 -3.06 -5.65 -0.66
CA VAL A 72 -1.98 -6.61 -0.90
C VAL A 72 -2.60 -8.00 -1.01
N ASP A 73 -2.61 -8.52 -2.23
CA ASP A 73 -3.06 -9.87 -2.56
C ASP A 73 -1.86 -10.79 -2.74
N LEU A 74 -1.98 -12.04 -2.27
CA LEU A 74 -0.98 -13.08 -2.46
C LEU A 74 -1.58 -14.20 -3.32
N PHE A 75 -0.91 -14.52 -4.42
CA PHE A 75 -1.28 -15.58 -5.35
C PHE A 75 -0.24 -16.69 -5.34
N GLN A 76 -0.73 -17.93 -5.43
CA GLN A 76 0.09 -19.11 -5.69
C GLN A 76 -0.21 -19.57 -7.11
N GLU A 77 0.80 -19.56 -7.96
CA GLU A 77 0.70 -20.02 -9.33
C GLU A 77 0.78 -21.55 -9.41
N PRO A 78 0.22 -22.18 -10.45
CA PRO A 78 0.29 -23.64 -10.62
C PRO A 78 1.72 -24.21 -10.66
N ASN A 79 2.70 -23.38 -11.05
CA ASN A 79 4.11 -23.74 -11.06
C ASN A 79 4.80 -23.58 -9.69
N GLY A 80 4.05 -23.28 -8.61
CA GLY A 80 4.56 -23.07 -7.26
C GLY A 80 5.15 -21.68 -7.00
N ALA A 81 5.11 -20.76 -7.96
CA ALA A 81 5.57 -19.40 -7.74
C ALA A 81 4.58 -18.60 -6.87
N ALA A 82 5.13 -17.83 -5.93
CA ALA A 82 4.35 -16.87 -5.15
C ALA A 82 4.45 -15.47 -5.78
N ILE A 83 3.30 -14.84 -6.02
CA ILE A 83 3.20 -13.48 -6.56
C ILE A 83 2.42 -12.61 -5.58
N ILE A 84 2.97 -11.44 -5.27
CA ILE A 84 2.25 -10.37 -4.56
C ILE A 84 1.76 -9.36 -5.58
N VAL A 85 0.49 -8.99 -5.49
CA VAL A 85 -0.06 -7.82 -6.21
C VAL A 85 -0.36 -6.76 -5.16
N TRP A 86 0.31 -5.61 -5.27
CA TRP A 86 0.13 -4.47 -4.39
C TRP A 86 -0.56 -3.36 -5.17
N THR A 87 -1.81 -3.09 -4.83
CA THR A 87 -2.57 -1.98 -5.40
C THR A 87 -2.63 -0.84 -4.40
N ALA A 88 -2.16 0.34 -4.79
CA ALA A 88 -2.24 1.57 -4.01
C ALA A 88 -3.25 2.52 -4.67
N VAL A 89 -4.12 3.10 -3.85
CA VAL A 89 -5.15 4.08 -4.23
C VAL A 89 -4.93 5.32 -3.38
N VAL A 90 -4.52 6.40 -4.01
CA VAL A 90 -4.38 7.71 -3.36
C VAL A 90 -5.59 8.56 -3.69
N ASP A 91 -6.30 8.99 -2.66
CA ASP A 91 -7.40 9.94 -2.77
C ASP A 91 -6.97 11.27 -2.17
N ASP A 92 -7.04 12.33 -2.98
CA ASP A 92 -6.72 13.69 -2.56
C ASP A 92 -7.51 14.71 -3.41
N PRO A 93 -8.69 15.13 -2.95
CA PRO A 93 -9.59 15.98 -3.75
C PRO A 93 -9.04 17.40 -3.98
N VAL A 94 -7.96 17.80 -3.30
CA VAL A 94 -7.33 19.10 -3.50
C VAL A 94 -6.42 19.09 -4.73
N ASN A 95 -5.69 18.00 -4.95
CA ASN A 95 -4.68 17.92 -6.02
C ASN A 95 -5.07 16.97 -7.16
N LEU A 96 -6.06 16.07 -6.95
CA LEU A 96 -6.45 15.04 -7.89
C LEU A 96 -7.93 15.15 -8.23
N GLU A 97 -8.27 15.14 -9.53
CA GLU A 97 -9.66 15.10 -10.00
C GLU A 97 -10.33 13.74 -9.75
N ALA A 98 -9.54 12.68 -9.68
CA ALA A 98 -9.96 11.31 -9.39
C ALA A 98 -8.84 10.55 -8.64
N PRO A 99 -9.16 9.45 -7.93
CA PRO A 99 -8.14 8.69 -7.22
C PRO A 99 -7.00 8.23 -8.14
N TYR A 100 -5.77 8.41 -7.69
CA TYR A 100 -4.60 7.89 -8.37
C TYR A 100 -4.37 6.42 -7.98
N ILE A 101 -4.45 5.52 -8.95
CA ILE A 101 -4.38 4.07 -8.72
C ILE A 101 -3.15 3.50 -9.44
N ILE A 102 -2.32 2.78 -8.68
CA ILE A 102 -1.18 2.03 -9.23
C ILE A 102 -1.18 0.61 -8.69
N SER A 103 -0.90 -0.36 -9.55
CA SER A 103 -0.76 -1.77 -9.17
C SER A 103 0.63 -2.25 -9.55
N SER A 104 1.37 -2.78 -8.57
CA SER A 104 2.71 -3.35 -8.75
C SER A 104 2.67 -4.84 -8.44
N GLN A 105 3.37 -5.63 -9.24
CA GLN A 105 3.38 -7.09 -9.12
C GLN A 105 4.80 -7.57 -8.80
N PHE A 106 4.94 -8.41 -7.78
CA PHE A 106 6.22 -8.89 -7.28
C PHE A 106 6.21 -10.41 -7.24
N LYS A 107 7.07 -11.04 -8.03
CA LYS A 107 7.29 -12.49 -7.98
C LYS A 107 8.40 -12.79 -6.96
N LYS A 108 8.15 -13.72 -6.04
CA LYS A 108 9.16 -14.20 -5.09
C LYS A 108 10.28 -14.93 -5.85
N GLN A 109 11.53 -14.51 -5.63
CA GLN A 109 12.73 -15.22 -6.10
C GLN A 109 13.18 -16.27 -5.07
N PRO A 110 13.90 -17.33 -5.49
CA PRO A 110 14.43 -18.33 -4.56
C PRO A 110 15.44 -17.77 -3.56
N ASP A 111 16.23 -16.79 -3.99
CA ASP A 111 17.28 -16.14 -3.23
C ASP A 111 17.46 -14.67 -3.66
N ALA A 112 18.54 -14.02 -3.20
CA ALA A 112 18.88 -12.64 -3.53
C ALA A 112 19.80 -12.53 -4.77
N SER A 113 19.96 -13.58 -5.58
CA SER A 113 20.76 -13.51 -6.80
C SER A 113 20.17 -12.48 -7.76
N GLY A 114 21.00 -11.54 -8.21
CA GLY A 114 20.55 -10.40 -9.04
C GLY A 114 19.94 -9.25 -8.25
N TRP A 115 19.91 -9.30 -6.92
CA TRP A 115 19.55 -8.15 -6.08
C TRP A 115 20.76 -7.25 -5.86
N ASP A 116 20.81 -6.13 -6.59
CA ASP A 116 21.85 -5.10 -6.46
C ASP A 116 21.21 -3.70 -6.29
N PRO A 117 20.67 -3.39 -5.08
CA PRO A 117 19.97 -2.14 -4.86
C PRO A 117 20.96 -0.98 -4.68
N THR A 118 20.75 0.10 -5.43
CA THR A 118 21.41 1.38 -5.16
C THR A 118 20.65 2.16 -4.08
N PRO A 119 21.34 2.85 -3.15
CA PRO A 119 20.67 3.74 -2.20
C PRO A 119 19.78 4.76 -2.90
N CYS A 120 18.61 5.04 -2.33
CA CYS A 120 17.74 6.08 -2.85
C CYS A 120 18.44 7.45 -2.74
N SER A 121 18.51 8.19 -3.86
CA SER A 121 18.99 9.58 -3.88
C SER A 121 17.95 10.50 -4.52
N ALA A 122 17.84 11.71 -3.96
CA ALA A 122 17.07 12.80 -4.57
C ALA A 122 17.91 13.63 -5.56
N GLY A 123 19.23 13.37 -5.62
CA GLY A 123 20.14 13.99 -6.57
C GLY A 123 19.86 13.56 -8.01
N TRP A 124 20.32 14.40 -8.94
CA TRP A 124 20.46 14.04 -10.35
C TRP A 124 21.81 13.37 -10.56
#